data_AF-X1T9B0-F1
#
_entry.id   AF-X1T9B0-F1
#
_cell.length_a   1.000
_cell.length_b   1.000
_cell.length_c   1.000
_cell.angle_alpha   90.00
_cell.angle_beta   90.00
_cell.angle_gamma   90.00
#
_symmetry.space_group_name_H-M   'P 1'
#
loop_
_entity.id
_entity.type
_entity.pdbx_description
1 polymer ?
#
loop_
_entity_poly.entity_id
_entity_poly.type
_entity_poly.pdbx_seq_one_letter_code
_entity_poly.pdbx_strand_id
1 'polypeptide(L)'
;RRVVGDNSVDEVITIGRARIANEAQEELQKLCDLYEIGIEVNQLIFQDVNPPDQVKPSFNEVNESLQEKERKINEAWSEYNELIPRSRGEAQQMISAAEGYAMERVNNSKGDANRFVAIYREYARAPLVTRKRLYLETINAILAW
;
A
#
# COMPACT_ATOMS: atom_id res chain seq x y z
N ARG A 1 29.76 -34.76 -26.35
CA ARG A 1 28.52 -35.43 -25.86
C ARG A 1 28.58 -35.89 -24.39
N ARG A 2 29.69 -35.73 -23.65
CA ARG A 2 29.84 -36.21 -22.26
C ARG A 2 29.45 -35.17 -21.19
N VAL A 3 29.84 -33.91 -21.38
CA VAL A 3 29.63 -32.82 -20.38
C VAL A 3 28.17 -32.43 -20.16
N VAL A 4 27.29 -32.69 -21.15
CA VAL A 4 25.86 -32.36 -21.08
C VAL A 4 25.03 -33.46 -20.39
N GLY A 5 25.62 -34.63 -20.12
CA GLY A 5 24.91 -35.78 -19.51
C GLY A 5 24.85 -35.77 -17.98
N ASP A 6 25.79 -35.09 -17.32
CA ASP A 6 25.99 -35.19 -15.86
C ASP A 6 25.37 -34.04 -15.05
N ASN A 7 24.74 -33.05 -15.70
CA ASN A 7 24.10 -31.91 -15.04
C ASN A 7 22.57 -31.97 -15.18
N SER A 8 21.86 -31.65 -14.09
CA SER A 8 20.38 -31.55 -14.09
C SER A 8 19.92 -30.51 -15.13
N VAL A 9 18.84 -30.81 -15.86
CA VAL A 9 18.27 -29.94 -16.91
C VAL A 9 18.02 -28.52 -16.40
N ASP A 10 17.63 -28.37 -15.12
CA ASP A 10 17.41 -27.06 -14.50
C ASP A 10 18.71 -26.25 -14.32
N GLU A 11 19.84 -26.90 -14.03
CA GLU A 11 21.11 -26.21 -13.80
C GLU A 11 21.70 -25.61 -15.09
N VAL A 12 21.50 -26.30 -16.23
CA VAL A 12 21.90 -25.83 -17.57
C VAL A 12 21.06 -24.63 -18.02
N ILE A 13 19.81 -24.54 -17.56
CA ILE A 13 18.89 -23.49 -17.97
C ILE A 13 19.05 -22.22 -17.12
N THR A 14 19.30 -22.34 -15.81
CA THR A 14 19.18 -21.19 -14.89
C THR A 14 20.50 -20.55 -14.43
N ILE A 15 21.57 -21.32 -14.11
CA ILE A 15 22.77 -20.76 -13.42
C ILE A 15 24.11 -21.31 -13.96
N GLY A 16 24.15 -22.53 -14.51
CA GLY A 16 25.39 -23.26 -14.86
C GLY A 16 25.98 -22.96 -16.24
N ARG A 17 25.36 -22.13 -17.08
CA ARG A 17 25.76 -21.94 -18.50
C ARG A 17 27.22 -21.53 -18.66
N ALA A 18 27.69 -20.56 -17.89
CA ALA A 18 29.06 -20.05 -18.00
C ALA A 18 30.10 -21.09 -17.55
N ARG A 19 29.81 -21.82 -16.47
CA ARG A 19 30.71 -22.86 -15.94
C ARG A 19 30.85 -24.03 -16.91
N ILE A 20 29.71 -24.54 -17.40
CA ILE A 20 29.68 -25.67 -18.33
C ILE A 20 30.30 -25.29 -19.68
N ALA A 21 30.17 -24.03 -20.11
CA ALA A 21 30.77 -23.55 -21.36
C ALA A 21 32.30 -23.55 -21.28
N ASN A 22 32.87 -23.12 -20.15
CA ASN A 22 34.30 -23.12 -19.91
C ASN A 22 34.86 -24.56 -19.82
N GLU A 23 34.21 -25.45 -19.07
CA GLU A 23 34.62 -26.86 -18.97
C GLU A 23 34.59 -27.55 -20.34
N ALA A 24 33.53 -27.29 -21.13
CA ALA A 24 33.41 -27.84 -22.47
C ALA A 24 34.42 -27.23 -23.45
N GLN A 25 34.77 -25.94 -23.34
CA GLN A 25 35.83 -25.31 -24.13
C GLN A 25 37.19 -25.96 -23.85
N GLU A 26 37.53 -26.16 -22.57
CA GLU A 26 38.82 -26.72 -22.16
C GLU A 26 39.01 -28.15 -22.68
N GLU A 27 37.99 -28.99 -22.59
CA GLU A 27 38.01 -30.35 -23.15
C GLU A 27 38.09 -30.37 -24.68
N LEU A 28 37.46 -29.40 -25.36
CA LEU A 28 37.51 -29.29 -26.82
C LEU A 28 38.89 -28.84 -27.29
N GLN A 29 39.52 -27.89 -26.58
CA GLN A 29 40.90 -27.47 -26.86
C GLN A 29 41.88 -28.63 -26.68
N LYS A 30 41.78 -29.40 -25.59
CA LYS A 30 42.61 -30.60 -25.36
C LYS A 30 42.51 -31.61 -26.49
N LEU A 31 41.31 -31.80 -27.05
CA LEU A 31 41.11 -32.69 -28.20
C LEU A 31 41.71 -32.10 -29.49
N CYS A 32 41.56 -30.80 -29.73
CA CYS A 32 42.17 -30.13 -30.89
C CYS A 32 43.71 -30.17 -30.84
N ASP A 33 44.30 -30.04 -29.66
CA ASP A 33 45.75 -30.16 -29.46
C ASP A 33 46.22 -31.61 -29.67
N LEU A 34 45.47 -32.59 -29.16
CA LEU A 34 45.79 -34.02 -29.31
C LEU A 34 45.79 -34.49 -30.77
N TYR A 35 44.90 -33.94 -31.59
CA TYR A 35 44.80 -34.25 -33.02
C TYR A 35 45.65 -33.34 -33.91
N GLU A 36 46.48 -32.46 -33.33
CA GLU A 36 47.37 -31.51 -34.03
C GLU A 36 46.66 -30.70 -35.15
N ILE A 37 45.40 -30.32 -34.91
CA ILE A 37 44.54 -29.71 -35.95
C ILE A 37 44.89 -28.23 -36.17
N GLY A 38 45.70 -27.61 -35.28
CA GLY A 38 46.15 -26.22 -35.39
C GLY A 38 45.05 -25.18 -35.18
N ILE A 39 43.95 -25.55 -34.50
CA ILE A 39 42.79 -24.68 -34.26
C ILE A 39 42.74 -24.30 -32.78
N GLU A 40 42.59 -23.00 -32.50
CA GLU A 40 42.41 -22.45 -31.15
C GLU A 40 40.93 -22.07 -30.92
N VAL A 41 40.34 -22.58 -29.84
CA VAL A 41 38.94 -22.38 -29.48
C VAL A 41 38.82 -21.22 -28.48
N ASN A 42 38.50 -20.03 -28.96
CA ASN A 42 38.44 -18.82 -28.12
C ASN A 42 37.19 -18.73 -27.24
N GLN A 43 36.04 -19.21 -27.72
CA GLN A 43 34.78 -19.11 -26.97
C GLN A 43 33.78 -20.18 -27.39
N LEU A 44 33.17 -20.85 -26.42
CA LEU A 44 32.04 -21.75 -26.63
C LEU A 44 30.75 -21.08 -26.15
N ILE A 45 29.80 -20.85 -27.05
CA ILE A 45 28.46 -20.33 -26.71
C ILE A 45 27.45 -21.44 -26.95
N PHE A 46 26.68 -21.80 -25.92
CA PHE A 46 25.54 -22.68 -26.09
C PHE A 46 24.45 -21.95 -26.88
N GLN A 47 23.95 -22.56 -27.95
CA GLN A 47 22.71 -22.12 -28.57
C GLN A 47 21.55 -22.32 -27.60
N ASP A 48 20.63 -21.36 -27.55
CA ASP A 48 19.49 -21.37 -26.63
C ASP A 48 18.68 -22.66 -26.79
N VAL A 49 18.68 -23.47 -25.74
CA VAL A 49 17.84 -24.65 -25.66
C VAL A 49 16.46 -24.17 -25.20
N ASN A 50 15.61 -23.83 -26.16
CA ASN A 50 14.20 -23.64 -25.86
C ASN A 50 13.62 -24.96 -25.32
N PRO A 51 12.78 -24.94 -24.27
CA PRO A 51 12.11 -26.14 -23.80
C PRO A 51 11.37 -26.82 -24.96
N PRO A 52 11.37 -28.15 -25.08
CA PRO A 52 10.59 -28.82 -26.12
C PRO A 52 9.11 -28.41 -26.00
N ASP A 53 8.42 -28.28 -27.14
CA ASP A 53 7.06 -27.71 -27.18
C ASP A 53 6.05 -28.45 -26.27
N GLN A 54 6.34 -29.70 -25.91
CA GLN A 54 5.51 -30.52 -25.03
C GLN A 54 5.53 -30.08 -23.56
N VAL A 55 6.58 -29.42 -23.06
CA VAL A 55 6.72 -29.03 -21.64
C VAL A 55 6.55 -27.52 -21.39
N LYS A 56 6.58 -26.71 -22.45
CA LYS A 56 6.29 -25.26 -22.37
C LYS A 56 4.96 -24.94 -21.68
N PRO A 57 3.84 -25.65 -21.94
CA PRO A 57 2.57 -25.34 -21.28
C PRO A 57 2.64 -25.48 -19.77
N SER A 58 3.20 -26.58 -19.27
CA SER A 58 3.32 -26.84 -17.83
C SER A 58 4.28 -25.86 -17.14
N PHE A 59 5.35 -25.45 -17.81
CA PHE A 59 6.30 -24.47 -17.25
C PHE A 59 5.69 -23.05 -17.20
N ASN A 60 4.90 -22.69 -18.21
CA ASN A 60 4.15 -21.44 -18.23
C ASN A 60 3.07 -21.42 -17.15
N GLU A 61 2.34 -22.52 -16.98
CA GLU A 61 1.27 -22.66 -15.99
C GLU A 61 1.77 -22.48 -14.55
N VAL A 62 2.95 -23.03 -14.22
CA VAL A 62 3.57 -22.82 -12.89
C VAL A 62 3.92 -21.35 -12.67
N ASN A 63 4.49 -20.67 -13.68
CA ASN A 63 4.82 -19.26 -13.58
C ASN A 63 3.57 -18.37 -13.47
N GLU A 64 2.54 -18.65 -14.25
CA GLU A 64 1.25 -17.96 -14.18
C GLU A 64 0.61 -18.15 -12.79
N SER A 65 0.64 -19.38 -12.26
CA SER A 65 0.12 -19.69 -10.93
C SER A 65 0.85 -18.93 -9.81
N LEU A 66 2.19 -18.83 -9.92
CA LEU A 66 3.01 -18.05 -8.99
C LEU A 66 2.68 -16.55 -9.07
N GLN A 67 2.54 -16.00 -10.27
CA GLN A 67 2.16 -14.61 -10.47
C GLN A 67 0.74 -14.32 -9.95
N GLU A 68 -0.21 -15.22 -10.20
CA GLU A 68 -1.58 -15.08 -9.70
C GLU A 68 -1.64 -15.14 -8.17
N LYS A 69 -0.88 -16.04 -7.54
CA LYS A 69 -0.73 -16.09 -6.09
C LYS A 69 -0.21 -14.76 -5.55
N GLU A 70 0.87 -14.25 -6.13
CA GLU A 70 1.48 -13.00 -5.69
C GLU A 70 0.54 -11.81 -5.87
N ARG A 71 -0.20 -11.78 -6.99
CA ARG A 71 -1.24 -10.78 -7.24
C ARG A 71 -2.35 -10.83 -6.18
N LYS A 72 -2.90 -12.01 -5.88
CA LYS A 72 -3.95 -12.16 -4.85
C LYS A 72 -3.48 -11.75 -3.47
N ILE A 73 -2.23 -12.06 -3.12
CA ILE A 73 -1.62 -11.63 -1.86
C ILE A 73 -1.55 -10.10 -1.81
N ASN A 74 -1.05 -9.46 -2.87
CA ASN A 74 -0.95 -8.01 -2.94
C ASN A 74 -2.32 -7.31 -2.93
N GLU A 75 -3.32 -7.86 -3.61
CA GLU A 75 -4.71 -7.37 -3.57
C GLU A 75 -5.29 -7.43 -2.15
N ALA A 76 -5.12 -8.56 -1.46
CA ALA A 76 -5.57 -8.72 -0.07
C ALA A 76 -4.87 -7.74 0.89
N TRP A 77 -3.56 -7.53 0.71
CA TRP A 77 -2.82 -6.53 1.49
C TRP A 77 -3.30 -5.11 1.20
N SER A 78 -3.58 -4.78 -0.06
CA SER A 78 -4.13 -3.48 -0.44
C SER A 78 -5.50 -3.24 0.20
N GLU A 79 -6.40 -4.22 0.13
CA GLU A 79 -7.73 -4.13 0.73
C GLU A 79 -7.65 -3.97 2.25
N TYR A 80 -6.80 -4.76 2.92
CA TYR A 80 -6.55 -4.63 4.35
C TYR A 80 -6.01 -3.24 4.73
N ASN A 81 -5.03 -2.75 3.98
CA ASN A 81 -4.39 -1.45 4.19
C ASN A 81 -5.31 -0.27 3.85
N GLU A 82 -6.37 -0.47 3.07
CA GLU A 82 -7.38 0.57 2.82
C GLU A 82 -8.50 0.53 3.87
N LEU A 83 -9.09 -0.64 4.10
CA LEU A 83 -10.28 -0.80 4.92
C LEU A 83 -10.01 -0.51 6.40
N ILE A 84 -8.97 -1.10 6.98
CA ILE A 84 -8.71 -0.97 8.42
C ILE A 84 -8.39 0.46 8.82
N PRO A 85 -7.49 1.20 8.13
CA PRO A 85 -7.23 2.60 8.45
C PRO A 85 -8.43 3.50 8.20
N ARG A 86 -9.19 3.29 7.11
CA ARG A 86 -10.41 4.06 6.82
C ARG A 86 -11.42 3.90 7.96
N SER A 87 -11.79 2.67 8.33
CA SER A 87 -12.77 2.43 9.40
C SER A 87 -12.32 2.96 10.76
N ARG A 88 -11.02 2.88 11.08
CA ARG A 88 -10.47 3.50 12.29
C ARG A 88 -10.58 5.03 12.25
N GLY A 89 -10.29 5.64 11.10
CA GLY A 89 -10.44 7.08 10.89
C GLY A 89 -11.88 7.55 11.06
N GLU A 90 -12.83 6.84 10.46
CA GLU A 90 -14.27 7.12 10.57
C GLU A 90 -14.76 6.99 12.02
N ALA A 91 -14.35 5.93 12.73
CA ALA A 91 -14.68 5.74 14.13
C ALA A 91 -14.13 6.90 15.00
N GLN A 92 -12.87 7.28 14.79
CA GLN A 92 -12.26 8.38 15.53
C GLN A 92 -12.93 9.73 15.21
N GLN A 93 -13.27 9.98 13.94
CA GLN A 93 -13.99 11.17 13.53
C GLN A 93 -15.37 11.26 14.21
N MET A 94 -16.09 10.14 14.30
CA MET A 94 -17.38 10.07 14.97
C MET A 94 -17.26 10.38 16.47
N ILE A 95 -16.26 9.80 17.14
CA ILE A 95 -16.00 10.06 18.57
C ILE A 95 -15.68 11.55 18.77
N SER A 96 -14.74 12.09 18.01
CA SER A 96 -14.33 13.49 18.15
C SER A 96 -15.45 14.48 17.81
N ALA A 97 -16.32 14.15 16.84
CA ALA A 97 -17.51 14.94 16.56
C ALA A 97 -18.51 14.91 17.73
N ALA A 98 -18.72 13.74 18.34
CA ALA A 98 -19.59 13.59 19.51
C ALA A 98 -19.05 14.35 20.73
N GLU A 99 -17.74 14.27 20.99
CA GLU A 99 -17.06 15.03 22.04
C GLU A 99 -17.17 16.55 21.80
N GLY A 100 -16.94 16.98 20.56
CA GLY A 100 -17.09 18.37 20.15
C GLY A 100 -18.51 18.89 20.39
N TYR A 101 -19.52 18.11 19.97
CA TYR A 101 -20.93 18.46 20.19
C TYR A 101 -21.27 18.53 21.69
N ALA A 102 -20.82 17.55 22.48
CA ALA A 102 -21.06 17.56 23.93
C ALA A 102 -20.42 18.80 24.59
N MET A 103 -19.18 19.14 24.20
CA MET A 103 -18.49 20.32 24.70
C MET A 103 -19.19 21.61 24.30
N GLU A 104 -19.62 21.73 23.03
CA GLU A 104 -20.39 22.85 22.52
C GLU A 104 -21.68 23.04 23.33
N ARG A 105 -22.45 21.95 23.52
CA ARG A 105 -23.72 21.98 24.28
C ARG A 105 -23.53 22.45 25.71
N VAL A 106 -22.49 21.96 26.40
CA VAL A 106 -22.16 22.36 27.77
C VAL A 106 -21.73 23.83 27.81
N ASN A 107 -20.89 24.27 26.88
CA ASN A 107 -20.40 25.64 26.82
C ASN A 107 -21.52 26.63 26.51
N ASN A 108 -22.40 26.33 25.56
CA ASN A 108 -23.58 27.13 25.25
C ASN A 108 -24.50 27.23 26.47
N SER A 109 -24.78 26.11 27.13
CA SER A 109 -25.62 26.09 28.33
C SER A 109 -25.02 26.91 29.49
N LYS A 110 -23.70 26.83 29.70
CA LYS A 110 -22.99 27.66 30.69
C LYS A 110 -23.01 29.14 30.30
N GLY A 111 -22.81 29.45 29.02
CA GLY A 111 -22.87 30.81 28.48
C GLY A 111 -24.25 31.44 28.71
N ASP A 112 -25.32 30.72 28.38
CA ASP A 112 -26.70 31.15 28.59
C ASP A 112 -27.03 31.33 30.06
N ALA A 113 -26.62 30.39 30.92
CA ALA A 113 -26.80 30.52 32.37
C ALA A 113 -26.06 31.75 32.93
N ASN A 114 -24.82 31.97 32.51
CA ASN A 114 -24.04 33.13 32.92
C ASN A 114 -24.67 34.44 32.44
N ARG A 115 -25.15 34.48 31.19
CA ARG A 115 -25.86 35.62 30.62
C ARG A 115 -27.15 35.91 31.40
N PHE A 116 -27.93 34.88 31.72
CA PHE A 116 -29.14 35.01 32.52
C PHE A 116 -28.83 35.58 33.90
N VAL A 117 -27.84 35.04 34.61
CA VAL A 117 -27.42 35.53 35.93
C VAL A 117 -26.96 36.98 35.86
N ALA A 118 -26.21 37.36 34.84
CA ALA A 118 -25.78 38.75 34.64
C ALA A 118 -26.99 39.69 34.45
N ILE A 119 -27.95 39.33 33.59
CA ILE A 119 -29.18 40.11 33.38
C ILE A 119 -30.00 40.19 34.67
N TYR A 120 -30.14 39.08 35.39
CA TYR A 120 -30.89 39.03 36.65
C TYR A 120 -30.29 39.97 37.70
N ARG A 121 -28.97 40.03 37.83
CA ARG A 121 -28.29 40.95 38.77
C ARG A 121 -28.62 42.41 38.46
N GLU A 122 -28.59 42.79 37.19
CA GLU A 122 -28.95 44.16 36.77
C GLU A 122 -30.45 44.45 36.91
N TYR A 123 -31.30 43.44 36.66
CA TYR A 123 -32.73 43.54 36.90
C TYR A 123 -33.05 43.74 38.39
N ALA A 124 -32.41 42.99 39.28
CA ALA A 124 -32.60 43.12 40.72
C ALA A 124 -32.19 44.50 41.26
N ARG A 125 -31.19 45.13 40.65
CA ARG A 125 -30.77 46.51 40.98
C ARG A 125 -31.73 47.58 40.45
N ALA A 126 -32.19 47.44 39.20
CA ALA A 126 -32.99 48.46 38.54
C ALA A 126 -34.08 47.84 37.62
N PRO A 127 -35.18 47.33 38.18
CA PRO A 127 -36.12 46.49 37.43
C PRO A 127 -36.87 47.24 36.32
N LEU A 128 -37.26 48.50 36.55
CA LEU A 128 -38.00 49.31 35.56
C LEU A 128 -37.13 49.67 34.33
N VAL A 129 -35.87 50.06 34.57
CA VAL A 129 -34.93 50.45 33.50
C VAL A 129 -34.51 49.24 32.68
N THR A 130 -34.15 48.13 33.36
CA THR A 130 -33.71 46.90 32.70
C THR A 130 -34.81 46.28 31.83
N ARG A 131 -36.07 46.26 32.32
CA ARG A 131 -37.20 45.76 31.53
C ARG A 131 -37.46 46.60 30.29
N LYS A 132 -37.44 47.93 30.43
CA LYS A 132 -37.65 48.86 29.31
C LYS A 132 -36.53 48.72 28.26
N ARG A 133 -35.28 48.56 28.70
CA ARG A 133 -34.12 48.35 27.82
C ARG A 133 -34.25 47.05 27.03
N LEU A 134 -34.52 45.92 27.69
CA LEU A 134 -34.69 44.62 27.04
C LEU A 134 -35.83 44.66 26.00
N TYR A 135 -36.96 45.27 26.34
CA TYR A 135 -38.09 45.43 25.41
C TYR A 135 -37.71 46.20 24.15
N LEU A 136 -37.05 47.37 24.31
CA LEU A 136 -36.61 48.18 23.18
C LEU A 136 -35.53 47.46 22.34
N GLU A 137 -34.58 46.75 22.98
CA GLU A 137 -33.58 45.93 22.29
C GLU A 137 -34.25 44.81 21.46
N THR A 138 -35.22 44.09 22.04
CA THR A 138 -35.93 43.02 21.32
C THR A 138 -36.76 43.52 20.16
N ILE A 139 -37.47 44.65 20.33
CA ILE A 139 -38.25 45.26 19.24
C ILE A 139 -37.32 45.72 18.13
N ASN A 140 -36.20 46.37 18.47
CA ASN A 140 -35.25 46.83 17.48
C ASN A 140 -34.62 45.64 16.72
N ALA A 141 -34.32 44.53 17.40
CA ALA A 141 -33.80 43.32 16.76
C ALA A 141 -34.80 42.68 15.78
N ILE A 142 -36.09 42.70 16.10
CA ILE A 142 -37.16 42.18 15.22
C ILE A 142 -37.43 43.13 14.05
N LEU A 143 -37.38 44.46 14.28
CA LEU A 143 -37.62 45.48 13.25
C LEU A 143 -36.43 45.72 12.33
N ALA A 144 -35.22 45.31 12.74
CA ALA A 144 -33.99 45.43 11.94
C ALA A 144 -33.81 44.28 10.93
N TRP A 145 -34.77 43.36 10.85
CA TRP A 145 -34.86 42.29 9.86
C TRP A 145 -35.77 42.68 8.70
#